data_AF-A0A532TYH8-F1
#
_entry.id   AF-A0A532TYH8-F1
#
_cell.length_a   1.000
_cell.length_b   1.000
_cell.length_c   1.000
_cell.angle_alpha   90.00
_cell.angle_beta   90.00
_cell.angle_gamma   90.00
#
_symmetry.space_group_name_H-M   'P 1'
#
loop_
_entity.id
_entity.type
_entity.pdbx_description
1 polymer ?
#
loop_
_entity_poly.entity_id
_entity_poly.type
_entity_poly.pdbx_seq_one_letter_code
_entity_poly.pdbx_strand_id
1 'polypeptide(L)'
;MMKSTFICVPGIGEKTEEHLWNMGILTWEIFRRKSKIFGLSKNKRELINEYLDKIEREFYGNLISYFVKYLPKKEYWRVYKDFIDKTIFLDIETTGLSLYYDKITVIGTYNGKEVKIFIKDSNLEEFIDYIKDYEIIITFNGKLFDIPFIKKELPEIRLPPLHIDLRYLLRSLGLKGPLKKIEKKLNIKRPDNLQEVNGREAVSFWNKFLRGNNKALENLVLYNIYDIINLKYIMDLCFLKKLSQIQSKLIRDEKETISYYLGELIQQPHTKNFKEIIRKEKENLKKKSEHFIPKIITQNRPNGIIEVYLNNELLFCINPKKIERVNINLENMIKKIKKHNNSCVSVGIDLTGSQNRSSGFCILKDKEAYLSPLENDDDIISKTINAKPTIISIDSPLGLPKGRCCADDSCKCRKFGITRECERILKSRGINVYPSLIKSMQKLTLRGIKLSRIFREKGFKVIESYPGAAQDILCIPRKKVDLKELEIELKNLGIKFISKNEKITHDELDAFTSALVGYFYLAEEYEALGNDVEEHLIIPRLI
;
A
#
# COMPACT_ATOMS: atom_id res chain seq x y z
N MET A 1 -14.99 19.91 20.92
CA MET A 1 -15.41 18.59 21.47
C MET A 1 -14.65 18.26 22.75
N MET A 2 -13.38 18.65 22.85
CA MET A 2 -12.51 18.31 23.98
C MET A 2 -13.04 18.73 25.34
N LYS A 3 -13.61 19.95 25.47
CA LYS A 3 -14.21 20.44 26.73
C LYS A 3 -15.34 19.56 27.29
N SER A 4 -15.89 18.66 26.48
CA SER A 4 -16.93 17.70 26.85
C SER A 4 -16.40 16.28 27.06
N THR A 5 -15.09 16.07 26.98
CA THR A 5 -14.45 14.75 27.10
C THR A 5 -13.85 14.61 28.49
N PHE A 6 -14.36 13.65 29.26
CA PHE A 6 -13.90 13.30 30.62
C PHE A 6 -13.05 12.03 30.64
N ILE A 7 -13.14 11.18 29.61
CA ILE A 7 -12.35 9.94 29.51
C ILE A 7 -10.83 10.15 29.38
N CYS A 8 -10.35 11.40 29.26
CA CYS A 8 -8.93 11.75 29.35
C CYS A 8 -8.48 11.98 30.81
N VAL A 9 -9.37 11.87 31.79
CA VAL A 9 -9.07 11.87 33.22
C VAL A 9 -8.84 10.43 33.70
N PRO A 10 -7.69 10.12 34.31
CA PRO A 10 -7.44 8.79 34.89
C PRO A 10 -8.55 8.37 35.85
N GLY A 11 -9.07 7.15 35.66
CA GLY A 11 -10.17 6.61 36.46
C GLY A 11 -11.59 6.96 35.97
N ILE A 12 -11.73 7.71 34.88
CA ILE A 12 -13.01 7.90 34.17
C ILE A 12 -13.03 7.04 32.90
N GLY A 13 -13.94 6.07 32.86
CA GLY A 13 -14.24 5.29 31.66
C GLY A 13 -15.48 5.79 30.91
N GLU A 14 -15.76 5.20 29.74
CA GLU A 14 -16.91 5.57 28.89
C GLU A 14 -18.25 5.58 29.64
N LYS A 15 -18.50 4.57 30.50
CA LYS A 15 -19.73 4.50 31.30
C LYS A 15 -19.85 5.66 32.28
N THR A 16 -18.73 6.08 32.88
CA THR A 16 -18.69 7.19 33.84
C THR A 16 -18.87 8.52 33.12
N GLU A 17 -18.24 8.73 31.97
CA GLU A 17 -18.46 9.90 31.12
C GLU A 17 -19.93 9.99 30.66
N GLU A 18 -20.51 8.88 30.18
CA GLU A 18 -21.90 8.82 29.78
C GLU A 18 -22.86 9.13 30.95
N HIS A 19 -22.53 8.67 32.16
CA HIS A 19 -23.28 9.00 33.36
C HIS A 19 -23.21 10.51 33.67
N LEU A 20 -22.03 11.13 33.60
CA LEU A 20 -21.87 12.58 33.79
C LEU A 20 -22.73 13.37 32.79
N TRP A 21 -22.70 12.99 31.51
CA TRP A 21 -23.51 13.63 30.49
C TRP A 21 -25.01 13.47 30.75
N ASN A 22 -25.47 12.29 31.19
CA ASN A 22 -26.87 12.04 31.55
C ASN A 22 -27.33 12.79 32.80
N MET A 23 -26.43 13.40 33.56
CA MET A 23 -26.72 14.31 34.68
C MET A 23 -26.63 15.79 34.28
N GLY A 24 -26.50 16.07 32.98
CA GLY A 24 -26.34 17.42 32.44
C GLY A 24 -24.97 18.03 32.69
N ILE A 25 -23.97 17.21 33.02
CA ILE A 25 -22.59 17.65 33.23
C ILE A 25 -21.84 17.48 31.91
N LEU A 26 -22.08 18.42 31.00
CA LEU A 26 -21.69 18.30 29.58
C LEU A 26 -20.30 18.84 29.27
N THR A 27 -19.79 19.71 30.14
CA THR A 27 -18.49 20.36 29.97
C THR A 27 -17.73 20.38 31.29
N TRP A 28 -16.42 20.57 31.20
CA TRP A 28 -15.57 20.78 32.38
C TRP A 28 -16.05 21.97 33.23
N GLU A 29 -16.55 23.04 32.61
CA GLU A 29 -17.10 24.20 33.33
C GLU A 29 -18.35 23.82 34.16
N ILE A 30 -19.29 23.07 33.58
CA ILE A 30 -20.49 22.63 34.30
C ILE A 30 -20.10 21.69 35.46
N PHE A 31 -19.11 20.82 35.25
CA PHE A 31 -18.58 19.94 36.29
C PHE A 31 -18.06 20.75 37.49
N ARG A 32 -17.33 21.85 37.22
CA ARG A 32 -16.83 22.76 38.27
C ARG A 32 -17.97 23.46 39.01
N ARG A 33 -19.01 23.91 38.30
CA ARG A 33 -20.12 24.70 38.87
C ARG A 33 -21.11 23.90 39.73
N LYS A 34 -21.35 22.61 39.47
CA LYS A 34 -22.33 21.83 40.25
C LYS A 34 -21.86 21.57 41.67
N SER A 35 -22.57 22.01 42.71
CA SER A 35 -22.14 21.85 44.11
C SER A 35 -22.11 20.40 44.60
N LYS A 36 -23.00 19.52 44.11
CA LYS A 36 -23.03 18.07 44.38
C LYS A 36 -23.25 17.27 43.11
N ILE A 37 -22.50 16.16 42.95
CA ILE A 37 -22.67 15.20 41.87
C ILE A 37 -22.93 13.84 42.50
N PHE A 38 -24.14 13.32 42.35
CA PHE A 38 -24.52 12.00 42.84
C PHE A 38 -23.58 10.92 42.28
N GLY A 39 -23.14 9.97 43.13
CA GLY A 39 -22.21 8.91 42.74
C GLY A 39 -20.72 9.29 42.73
N LEU A 40 -20.35 10.52 43.11
CA LEU A 40 -18.96 10.98 43.24
C LEU A 40 -18.65 11.49 44.65
N SER A 41 -17.63 10.91 45.29
CA SER A 41 -17.14 11.40 46.59
C SER A 41 -16.40 12.73 46.44
N LYS A 42 -16.30 13.50 47.53
CA LYS A 42 -15.56 14.76 47.57
C LYS A 42 -14.12 14.60 47.08
N ASN A 43 -13.39 13.62 47.60
CA ASN A 43 -12.00 13.34 47.22
C ASN A 43 -11.88 12.98 45.73
N LYS A 44 -12.81 12.17 45.19
CA LYS A 44 -12.78 11.81 43.76
C LYS A 44 -13.04 13.03 42.87
N ARG A 45 -13.89 13.95 43.33
CA ARG A 45 -14.17 15.19 42.61
C ARG A 45 -12.98 16.15 42.62
N GLU A 46 -12.32 16.31 43.76
CA GLU A 46 -11.09 17.11 43.88
C GLU A 46 -10.01 16.56 42.94
N LEU A 47 -9.80 15.24 42.93
CA LEU A 47 -8.88 14.59 42.00
C LEU A 47 -9.24 14.85 40.53
N ILE A 48 -10.54 14.76 40.16
CA ILE A 48 -10.98 15.06 38.80
C ILE A 48 -10.69 16.53 38.46
N ASN A 49 -10.97 17.47 39.36
CA ASN A 49 -10.68 18.89 39.14
C ASN A 49 -9.18 19.13 38.91
N GLU A 50 -8.30 18.50 39.69
CA GLU A 50 -6.85 18.61 39.49
C GLU A 50 -6.40 18.10 38.11
N TYR A 51 -6.99 16.99 37.63
CA TYR A 51 -6.74 16.51 36.28
C TYR A 51 -7.31 17.45 35.21
N LEU A 52 -8.51 18.02 35.43
CA LEU A 52 -9.10 18.99 34.52
C LEU A 52 -8.25 20.26 34.43
N ASP A 53 -7.69 20.75 35.54
CA ASP A 53 -6.74 21.88 35.54
C ASP A 53 -5.51 21.59 34.68
N LYS A 54 -4.95 20.37 34.81
CA LYS A 54 -3.84 19.91 33.96
C LYS A 54 -4.26 19.85 32.50
N ILE A 55 -5.37 19.17 32.19
CA ILE A 55 -5.89 19.03 30.82
C ILE A 55 -6.14 20.39 30.19
N GLU A 56 -6.74 21.32 30.91
CA GLU A 56 -7.08 22.64 30.43
C GLU A 56 -5.84 23.47 30.13
N ARG A 57 -4.83 23.44 31.00
CA ARG A 57 -3.53 24.07 30.75
C ARG A 57 -2.85 23.51 29.49
N GLU A 58 -2.81 22.18 29.33
CA GLU A 58 -2.22 21.54 28.15
C GLU A 58 -3.03 21.85 26.87
N PHE A 59 -4.36 21.86 26.96
CA PHE A 59 -5.25 22.19 25.86
C PHE A 59 -5.04 23.63 25.37
N TYR A 60 -5.03 24.61 26.28
CA TYR A 60 -4.76 26.01 25.93
C TYR A 60 -3.31 26.27 25.53
N GLY A 61 -2.36 25.42 25.96
CA GLY A 61 -0.99 25.39 25.47
C GLY A 61 -0.82 24.73 24.10
N ASN A 62 -1.89 24.24 23.47
CA ASN A 62 -1.85 23.46 22.23
C ASN A 62 -0.99 22.18 22.28
N LEU A 63 -0.85 21.57 23.47
CA LEU A 63 0.00 20.40 23.69
C LEU A 63 -0.80 19.11 23.50
N ILE A 64 -0.65 18.47 22.33
CA ILE A 64 -1.36 17.22 22.02
C ILE A 64 -0.87 16.01 22.84
N SER A 65 0.35 16.11 23.38
CA SER A 65 1.07 15.01 24.06
C SER A 65 0.27 14.43 25.23
N TYR A 66 -0.47 15.26 25.97
CA TYR A 66 -1.37 14.82 27.02
C TYR A 66 -2.44 13.87 26.47
N PHE A 67 -3.09 14.23 25.36
CA PHE A 67 -4.16 13.43 24.78
C PHE A 67 -3.64 12.12 24.18
N VAL A 68 -2.44 12.11 23.62
CA VAL A 68 -1.78 10.87 23.18
C VAL A 68 -1.56 9.90 24.34
N LYS A 69 -1.29 10.42 25.54
CA LYS A 69 -1.05 9.61 26.73
C LYS A 69 -2.33 9.08 27.38
N TYR A 70 -3.37 9.92 27.49
CA TYR A 70 -4.53 9.61 28.33
C TYR A 70 -5.83 9.34 27.58
N LEU A 71 -5.96 9.75 26.31
CA LEU A 71 -7.16 9.46 25.53
C LEU A 71 -7.05 8.05 24.91
N PRO A 72 -8.08 7.19 25.01
CA PRO A 72 -8.06 5.91 24.31
C PRO A 72 -7.93 6.11 22.80
N LYS A 73 -7.09 5.33 22.12
CA LYS A 73 -6.83 5.46 20.66
C LYS A 73 -8.10 5.48 19.80
N LYS A 74 -9.14 4.73 20.19
CA LYS A 74 -10.43 4.70 19.47
C LYS A 74 -11.22 6.01 19.57
N GLU A 75 -10.83 6.89 20.50
CA GLU A 75 -11.46 8.18 20.80
C GLU A 75 -10.64 9.38 20.30
N TYR A 76 -9.50 9.15 19.64
CA TYR A 76 -8.68 10.22 19.03
C TYR A 76 -9.44 11.12 18.05
N TRP A 77 -10.55 10.64 17.46
CA TRP A 77 -11.42 11.47 16.63
C TRP A 77 -11.97 12.72 17.36
N ARG A 78 -11.99 12.73 18.70
CA ARG A 78 -12.51 13.83 19.52
C ARG A 78 -11.63 15.08 19.46
N VAL A 79 -10.32 14.95 19.25
CA VAL A 79 -9.41 16.11 19.17
C VAL A 79 -9.49 16.84 17.82
N TYR A 80 -10.01 16.18 16.78
CA TYR A 80 -9.88 16.63 15.39
C TYR A 80 -10.36 18.06 15.13
N LYS A 81 -11.57 18.42 15.57
CA LYS A 81 -12.12 19.76 15.32
C LYS A 81 -11.44 20.84 16.16
N ASP A 82 -10.95 20.50 17.35
CA ASP A 82 -10.32 21.44 18.25
C ASP A 82 -8.84 21.73 17.84
N PHE A 83 -8.23 20.84 17.05
CA PHE A 83 -6.84 20.94 16.56
C PHE A 83 -6.76 20.91 15.02
N ILE A 84 -7.77 21.46 14.34
CA ILE A 84 -7.87 21.37 12.88
C ILE A 84 -6.68 22.03 12.16
N ASP A 85 -6.18 23.16 12.66
CA ASP A 85 -5.01 23.87 12.09
C ASP A 85 -3.68 23.13 12.33
N LYS A 86 -3.68 22.09 13.17
CA LYS A 86 -2.54 21.20 13.42
C LYS A 86 -2.75 19.80 12.85
N THR A 87 -3.73 19.65 11.96
CA THR A 87 -4.09 18.38 11.33
C THR A 87 -3.65 18.33 9.87
N ILE A 88 -3.05 17.21 9.46
CA ILE A 88 -2.72 16.92 8.06
C ILE A 88 -3.38 15.63 7.59
N PHE A 89 -3.97 15.66 6.40
CA PHE A 89 -4.44 14.49 5.67
C PHE A 89 -3.34 14.03 4.74
N LEU A 90 -3.02 12.73 4.77
CA LEU A 90 -1.90 12.16 4.04
C LEU A 90 -2.27 10.86 3.34
N ASP A 91 -1.75 10.69 2.13
CA ASP A 91 -1.82 9.48 1.31
C ASP A 91 -0.56 9.36 0.46
N ILE A 92 -0.06 8.14 0.22
CA ILE A 92 1.14 7.89 -0.59
C ILE A 92 0.86 7.04 -1.84
N GLU A 93 1.65 7.28 -2.87
CA GLU A 93 1.81 6.38 -4.01
C GLU A 93 3.20 5.74 -3.98
N THR A 94 3.29 4.52 -4.50
CA THR A 94 4.49 3.67 -4.42
C THR A 94 4.72 2.95 -5.75
N THR A 95 5.91 2.38 -5.93
CA THR A 95 6.21 1.49 -7.07
C THR A 95 5.54 0.12 -6.96
N GLY A 96 4.96 -0.19 -5.80
CA GLY A 96 4.34 -1.48 -5.48
C GLY A 96 4.03 -1.62 -4.00
N LEU A 97 3.72 -2.84 -3.53
CA LEU A 97 3.19 -3.07 -2.17
C LEU A 97 4.23 -3.59 -1.17
N SER A 98 5.44 -3.88 -1.62
CA SER A 98 6.49 -4.45 -0.80
C SER A 98 7.27 -3.37 -0.07
N LEU A 99 7.18 -3.35 1.26
CA LEU A 99 8.11 -2.57 2.08
C LEU A 99 9.56 -2.99 1.90
N TYR A 100 9.88 -4.10 1.25
CA TYR A 100 11.28 -4.50 1.02
C TYR A 100 11.78 -3.94 -0.31
N TYR A 101 11.06 -4.19 -1.40
CA TYR A 101 11.48 -3.88 -2.77
C TYR A 101 10.99 -2.51 -3.28
N ASP A 102 9.83 -2.05 -2.80
CA ASP A 102 9.19 -0.87 -3.35
C ASP A 102 9.60 0.43 -2.65
N LYS A 103 9.39 1.51 -3.39
CA LYS A 103 9.75 2.88 -3.06
C LYS A 103 8.54 3.79 -3.14
N ILE A 104 8.54 4.86 -2.34
CA ILE A 104 7.54 5.93 -2.45
C ILE A 104 7.81 6.70 -3.74
N THR A 105 6.76 6.97 -4.51
CA THR A 105 6.81 7.83 -5.69
C THR A 105 6.23 9.20 -5.40
N VAL A 106 5.12 9.25 -4.66
CA VAL A 106 4.41 10.49 -4.31
C VAL A 106 3.95 10.44 -2.84
N ILE A 107 4.10 11.56 -2.12
CA ILE A 107 3.39 11.83 -0.87
C ILE A 107 2.47 13.01 -1.11
N GLY A 108 1.17 12.78 -0.96
CA GLY A 108 0.15 13.81 -0.97
C GLY A 108 -0.17 14.29 0.43
N THR A 109 -0.34 15.59 0.59
CA THR A 109 -0.74 16.19 1.85
C THR A 109 -1.77 17.29 1.66
N TYR A 110 -2.75 17.35 2.56
CA TYR A 110 -3.77 18.39 2.57
C TYR A 110 -4.02 18.84 4.01
N ASN A 111 -3.87 20.13 4.32
CA ASN A 111 -4.09 20.67 5.67
C ASN A 111 -5.51 21.22 5.88
N GLY A 112 -6.40 21.05 4.89
CA GLY A 112 -7.74 21.63 4.87
C GLY A 112 -7.83 22.99 4.17
N LYS A 113 -6.69 23.59 3.79
CA LYS A 113 -6.59 24.83 3.02
C LYS A 113 -5.77 24.60 1.74
N GLU A 114 -4.58 24.06 1.88
CA GLU A 114 -3.60 23.87 0.81
C GLU A 114 -3.23 22.41 0.61
N VAL A 115 -3.01 22.06 -0.65
CA VAL A 115 -2.44 20.78 -1.08
C VAL A 115 -0.94 20.96 -1.29
N LYS A 116 -0.12 20.05 -0.74
CA LYS A 116 1.29 19.92 -1.11
C LYS A 116 1.60 18.50 -1.54
N ILE A 117 2.41 18.38 -2.59
CA ILE A 117 2.85 17.11 -3.16
C ILE A 117 4.37 17.02 -3.07
N PHE A 118 4.86 15.88 -2.59
CA PHE A 118 6.28 15.56 -2.54
C PHE A 118 6.54 14.35 -3.44
N ILE A 119 7.51 14.45 -4.34
CA ILE A 119 7.75 13.46 -5.40
C ILE A 119 9.19 12.96 -5.37
N LYS A 120 9.35 11.66 -5.62
CA LYS A 120 10.64 10.96 -5.57
C LYS A 120 11.70 11.64 -6.44
N ASP A 121 12.91 11.74 -5.89
CA ASP A 121 14.12 12.30 -6.51
C ASP A 121 13.96 13.75 -6.99
N SER A 122 13.02 14.48 -6.39
CA SER A 122 12.76 15.89 -6.70
C SER A 122 12.63 16.73 -5.44
N ASN A 123 11.56 16.56 -4.67
CA ASN A 123 11.34 17.30 -3.41
C ASN A 123 10.90 16.39 -2.24
N LEU A 124 11.01 15.06 -2.37
CA LEU A 124 10.53 14.10 -1.36
C LEU A 124 11.09 14.36 0.05
N GLU A 125 12.37 14.73 0.15
CA GLU A 125 13.06 14.95 1.42
C GLU A 125 12.54 16.19 2.17
N GLU A 126 11.98 17.18 1.47
CA GLU A 126 11.37 18.37 2.08
C GLU A 126 10.17 18.00 2.97
N PHE A 127 9.58 16.82 2.77
CA PHE A 127 8.52 16.30 3.64
C PHE A 127 8.98 16.17 5.10
N ILE A 128 10.28 15.93 5.35
CA ILE A 128 10.84 15.77 6.71
C ILE A 128 10.62 17.04 7.54
N ASP A 129 10.87 18.20 6.96
CA ASP A 129 10.69 19.47 7.65
C ASP A 129 9.23 19.90 7.65
N TYR A 130 8.52 19.72 6.54
CA TYR A 130 7.11 20.09 6.41
C TYR A 130 6.21 19.41 7.44
N ILE A 131 6.42 18.12 7.73
CA ILE A 131 5.50 17.37 8.60
C ILE A 131 5.60 17.82 10.08
N LYS A 132 6.71 18.46 10.48
CA LYS A 132 6.98 18.87 11.87
C LYS A 132 6.00 19.93 12.39
N ASP A 133 5.35 20.66 11.49
CA ASP A 133 4.40 21.72 11.86
C ASP A 133 3.04 21.18 12.35
N TYR A 134 2.81 19.87 12.20
CA TYR A 134 1.55 19.19 12.47
C TYR A 134 1.63 18.25 13.68
N GLU A 135 0.52 18.18 14.42
CA GLU A 135 0.38 17.35 15.64
C GLU A 135 -0.52 16.13 15.41
N ILE A 136 -1.35 16.18 14.37
CA ILE A 136 -2.30 15.13 14.01
C ILE A 136 -2.11 14.75 12.55
N ILE A 137 -1.91 13.46 12.29
CA ILE A 137 -1.92 12.87 10.94
C ILE A 137 -3.16 12.00 10.75
N ILE A 138 -3.85 12.17 9.62
CA ILE A 138 -5.03 11.41 9.23
C ILE A 138 -4.78 10.72 7.90
N THR A 139 -4.94 9.39 7.89
CA THR A 139 -4.68 8.53 6.72
C THR A 139 -5.81 7.53 6.53
N PHE A 140 -5.86 6.83 5.40
CA PHE A 140 -6.67 5.62 5.26
C PHE A 140 -5.77 4.38 5.15
N ASN A 141 -5.85 3.46 6.13
CA ASN A 141 -4.98 2.28 6.21
C ASN A 141 -3.48 2.58 6.41
N GLY A 142 -3.12 3.84 6.71
CA GLY A 142 -1.73 4.25 6.86
C GLY A 142 -0.99 3.57 8.00
N LYS A 143 -1.69 3.03 9.01
CA LYS A 143 -1.02 2.30 10.09
C LYS A 143 -0.26 1.06 9.57
N LEU A 144 -0.77 0.43 8.51
CA LEU A 144 -0.21 -0.79 7.95
C LEU A 144 0.54 -0.57 6.64
N PHE A 145 0.46 0.62 6.05
CA PHE A 145 0.99 0.91 4.73
C PHE A 145 1.80 2.21 4.71
N ASP A 146 1.14 3.37 4.68
CA ASP A 146 1.76 4.69 4.53
C ASP A 146 2.86 4.96 5.56
N ILE A 147 2.56 4.76 6.83
CA ILE A 147 3.48 5.07 7.94
C ILE A 147 4.73 4.17 7.90
N PRO A 148 4.63 2.84 7.75
CA PRO A 148 5.80 1.99 7.50
C PRO A 148 6.64 2.39 6.28
N PHE A 149 6.01 2.74 5.15
CA PHE A 149 6.73 3.16 3.94
C PHE A 149 7.50 4.45 4.18
N ILE A 150 6.85 5.46 4.77
CA ILE A 150 7.47 6.75 5.07
C ILE A 150 8.66 6.58 6.01
N LYS A 151 8.54 5.76 7.07
CA LYS A 151 9.64 5.51 8.00
C LYS A 151 10.83 4.78 7.38
N LYS A 152 10.57 3.89 6.41
CA LYS A 152 11.65 3.21 5.67
C LYS A 152 12.37 4.18 4.76
N GLU A 153 11.62 4.97 3.99
CA GLU A 153 12.18 5.85 2.97
C GLU A 153 12.84 7.09 3.57
N LEU A 154 12.32 7.59 4.70
CA LEU A 154 12.81 8.75 5.41
C LEU A 154 13.09 8.38 6.88
N PRO A 155 14.22 7.72 7.21
CA PRO A 155 14.51 7.22 8.56
C PRO A 155 14.52 8.30 9.66
N GLU A 156 14.87 9.53 9.30
CA GLU A 156 14.94 10.69 10.22
C GLU A 156 13.58 11.37 10.47
N ILE A 157 12.50 10.86 9.87
CA ILE A 157 11.18 11.47 9.95
C ILE A 157 10.63 11.47 11.38
N ARG A 158 10.17 12.64 11.83
CA ARG A 158 9.38 12.78 13.07
C ARG A 158 7.91 12.98 12.70
N LEU A 159 7.17 11.88 12.70
CA LEU A 159 5.74 11.91 12.39
C LEU A 159 4.93 12.53 13.53
N PRO A 160 3.76 13.13 13.22
CA PRO A 160 2.90 13.70 14.24
C PRO A 160 2.51 12.64 15.29
N PRO A 161 2.52 12.98 16.59
CA PRO A 161 2.39 12.01 17.67
C PRO A 161 1.00 11.37 17.74
N LEU A 162 -0.03 12.03 17.16
CA LEU A 162 -1.39 11.52 17.12
C LEU A 162 -1.77 11.09 15.70
N HIS A 163 -2.11 9.82 15.53
CA HIS A 163 -2.52 9.24 14.24
C HIS A 163 -3.97 8.76 14.28
N ILE A 164 -4.81 9.32 13.40
CA ILE A 164 -6.18 8.85 13.15
C ILE A 164 -6.21 8.09 11.83
N ASP A 165 -6.22 6.76 11.90
CA ASP A 165 -6.43 5.92 10.73
C ASP A 165 -7.93 5.68 10.50
N LEU A 166 -8.44 6.29 9.42
CA LEU A 166 -9.85 6.25 9.05
C LEU A 166 -10.36 4.82 8.82
N ARG A 167 -9.51 3.86 8.43
CA ARG A 167 -9.92 2.46 8.26
C ARG A 167 -10.55 1.91 9.55
N TYR A 168 -9.95 2.21 10.70
CA TYR A 168 -10.46 1.74 12.00
C TYR A 168 -11.62 2.59 12.51
N LEU A 169 -11.57 3.91 12.30
CA LEU A 169 -12.67 4.80 12.67
C LEU A 169 -13.96 4.44 11.92
N LEU A 170 -13.88 4.26 10.60
CA LEU A 170 -15.00 3.82 9.76
C LEU A 170 -15.51 2.44 10.16
N ARG A 171 -14.61 1.50 10.49
CA ARG A 171 -15.00 0.18 11.00
C ARG A 171 -15.83 0.27 12.28
N SER A 172 -15.50 1.19 13.18
CA SER A 172 -16.30 1.46 14.39
C SER A 172 -17.69 2.04 14.09
N LEU A 173 -17.90 2.55 12.88
CA LEU A 173 -19.18 3.06 12.37
C LEU A 173 -19.87 2.05 11.42
N GLY A 174 -19.42 0.80 11.37
CA GLY A 174 -20.01 -0.25 10.54
C GLY A 174 -19.58 -0.22 9.06
N LEU A 175 -18.66 0.68 8.67
CA LEU A 175 -18.17 0.80 7.29
C LEU A 175 -16.83 0.06 7.13
N LYS A 176 -16.80 -0.89 6.19
CA LYS A 176 -15.63 -1.71 5.86
C LYS A 176 -15.43 -1.79 4.35
N GLY A 177 -14.18 -1.93 3.94
CA GLY A 177 -13.75 -2.12 2.54
C GLY A 177 -12.62 -1.16 2.16
N PRO A 178 -12.13 -1.24 0.91
CA PRO A 178 -11.21 -0.24 0.33
C PRO A 178 -11.82 1.16 0.30
N LEU A 179 -10.99 2.20 0.29
CA LEU A 179 -11.39 3.61 0.31
C LEU A 179 -12.46 3.91 -0.74
N LYS A 180 -12.23 3.54 -2.00
CA LYS A 180 -13.19 3.70 -3.11
C LYS A 180 -14.56 3.06 -2.87
N LYS A 181 -14.61 1.89 -2.23
CA LYS A 181 -15.91 1.26 -1.89
C LYS A 181 -16.63 2.06 -0.81
N ILE A 182 -15.89 2.70 0.10
CA ILE A 182 -16.45 3.56 1.13
C ILE A 182 -16.91 4.88 0.52
N GLU A 183 -16.15 5.47 -0.39
CA GLU A 183 -16.53 6.67 -1.15
C GLU A 183 -17.85 6.47 -1.89
N LYS A 184 -17.98 5.36 -2.64
CA LYS A 184 -19.24 5.00 -3.32
C LYS A 184 -20.41 4.90 -2.32
N LYS A 185 -20.20 4.27 -1.15
CA LYS A 185 -21.23 4.19 -0.09
C LYS A 185 -21.57 5.53 0.54
N LEU A 186 -20.67 6.51 0.46
CA LEU A 186 -20.84 7.86 0.99
C LEU A 186 -21.26 8.87 -0.11
N ASN A 187 -21.53 8.39 -1.33
CA ASN A 187 -21.84 9.22 -2.51
C ASN A 187 -20.77 10.28 -2.82
N ILE A 188 -19.50 9.97 -2.53
CA ILE A 188 -18.35 10.78 -2.93
C ILE A 188 -18.03 10.42 -4.37
N LYS A 189 -18.11 11.41 -5.27
CA LYS A 189 -17.85 11.21 -6.70
C LYS A 189 -16.39 11.54 -7.01
N ARG A 190 -15.84 10.82 -7.99
CA ARG A 190 -14.57 11.13 -8.65
C ARG A 190 -14.84 11.41 -10.14
N PRO A 191 -13.98 12.18 -10.81
CA PRO A 191 -14.00 12.32 -12.27
C PRO A 191 -13.99 10.96 -12.96
N ASP A 192 -14.64 10.86 -14.12
CA ASP A 192 -14.84 9.59 -14.82
C ASP A 192 -13.51 8.87 -15.13
N ASN A 193 -12.46 9.62 -15.50
CA ASN A 193 -11.12 9.08 -15.75
C ASN A 193 -10.43 8.49 -14.50
N LEU A 194 -10.96 8.73 -13.30
CA LEU A 194 -10.42 8.23 -12.03
C LEU A 194 -11.35 7.23 -11.32
N GLN A 195 -12.54 6.95 -11.83
CA GLN A 195 -13.50 6.06 -11.14
C GLN A 195 -12.97 4.63 -11.03
N GLU A 196 -12.31 4.13 -12.08
CA GLU A 196 -11.78 2.76 -12.14
C GLU A 196 -10.33 2.64 -11.64
N VAL A 197 -9.60 3.76 -11.54
CA VAL A 197 -8.18 3.80 -11.14
C VAL A 197 -7.93 3.18 -9.77
N ASN A 198 -7.22 2.08 -9.67
CA ASN A 198 -6.85 1.50 -8.38
C ASN A 198 -5.35 1.66 -8.11
N GLY A 199 -4.88 1.26 -6.92
CA GLY A 199 -3.46 1.39 -6.56
C GLY A 199 -2.49 0.70 -7.52
N ARG A 200 -2.92 -0.32 -8.30
CA ARG A 200 -2.07 -0.90 -9.35
C ARG A 200 -1.97 0.00 -10.60
N GLU A 201 -3.03 0.74 -10.90
CA GLU A 201 -3.02 1.70 -12.02
C GLU A 201 -2.14 2.91 -11.69
N ALA A 202 -2.07 3.33 -10.42
CA ALA A 202 -1.14 4.36 -9.97
C ALA A 202 0.33 3.99 -10.27
N VAL A 203 0.72 2.73 -10.02
CA VAL A 203 2.05 2.20 -10.41
C VAL A 203 2.27 2.32 -11.93
N SER A 204 1.27 1.94 -12.74
CA SER A 204 1.36 2.06 -14.20
C SER A 204 1.49 3.53 -14.64
N PHE A 205 0.84 4.47 -13.98
CA PHE A 205 1.00 5.90 -14.29
C PHE A 205 2.43 6.39 -14.04
N TRP A 206 3.05 6.00 -12.92
CA TRP A 206 4.45 6.32 -12.65
C TRP A 206 5.37 5.77 -13.74
N ASN A 207 5.21 4.49 -14.09
CA ASN A 207 6.03 3.85 -15.12
C ASN A 207 5.86 4.51 -16.51
N LYS A 208 4.62 4.83 -16.89
CA LYS A 208 4.33 5.57 -18.14
C LYS A 208 4.97 6.95 -18.14
N PHE A 209 4.94 7.64 -17.00
CA PHE A 209 5.62 8.93 -16.85
C PHE A 209 7.14 8.81 -17.07
N LEU A 210 7.80 7.81 -16.49
CA LEU A 210 9.24 7.58 -16.71
C LEU A 210 9.60 7.35 -18.19
N ARG A 211 8.64 6.90 -19.01
CA ARG A 211 8.77 6.73 -20.46
C ARG A 211 8.44 7.99 -21.27
N GLY A 212 8.21 9.13 -20.60
CA GLY A 212 7.93 10.42 -21.23
C GLY A 212 6.44 10.73 -21.40
N ASN A 213 5.53 9.96 -20.80
CA ASN A 213 4.10 10.27 -20.83
C ASN A 213 3.71 11.21 -19.66
N ASN A 214 3.82 12.52 -19.90
CA ASN A 214 3.44 13.51 -18.89
C ASN A 214 1.96 13.44 -18.48
N LYS A 215 1.07 12.99 -19.36
CA LYS A 215 -0.35 12.84 -19.02
C LYS A 215 -0.57 11.78 -17.94
N ALA A 216 0.29 10.77 -17.90
CA ALA A 216 0.28 9.79 -16.82
C ALA A 216 0.67 10.41 -15.47
N LEU A 217 1.64 11.32 -15.43
CA LEU A 217 1.98 12.09 -14.23
C LEU A 217 0.80 12.94 -13.75
N GLU A 218 0.11 13.63 -14.68
CA GLU A 218 -1.09 14.41 -14.33
C GLU A 218 -2.16 13.54 -13.67
N ASN A 219 -2.42 12.34 -14.22
CA ASN A 219 -3.40 11.40 -13.67
C ASN A 219 -2.97 10.84 -12.30
N LEU A 220 -1.68 10.55 -12.12
CA LEU A 220 -1.13 10.07 -10.84
C LEU A 220 -1.31 11.12 -9.73
N VAL A 221 -0.89 12.36 -10.00
CA VAL A 221 -1.01 13.47 -9.06
C VAL A 221 -2.49 13.78 -8.77
N LEU A 222 -3.33 13.79 -9.80
CA LEU A 222 -4.77 14.03 -9.62
C LEU A 222 -5.42 12.93 -8.78
N TYR A 223 -5.05 11.66 -9.00
CA TYR A 223 -5.54 10.53 -8.22
C TYR A 223 -5.22 10.69 -6.72
N ASN A 224 -3.95 10.95 -6.40
CA ASN A 224 -3.49 11.14 -5.02
C ASN A 224 -4.12 12.38 -4.35
N ILE A 225 -4.33 13.47 -5.09
CA ILE A 225 -5.03 14.67 -4.59
C ILE A 225 -6.49 14.35 -4.21
N TYR A 226 -7.20 13.55 -5.02
CA TYR A 226 -8.54 13.12 -4.66
C TYR A 226 -8.55 12.28 -3.39
N ASP A 227 -7.55 11.41 -3.19
CA ASP A 227 -7.45 10.60 -1.98
C ASP A 227 -7.36 11.50 -0.75
N ILE A 228 -6.38 12.41 -0.66
CA ILE A 228 -6.19 13.29 0.50
C ILE A 228 -7.37 14.25 0.78
N ILE A 229 -8.01 14.78 -0.25
CA ILE A 229 -9.19 15.65 -0.08
C ILE A 229 -10.38 14.85 0.43
N ASN A 230 -10.58 13.65 -0.12
CA ASN A 230 -11.64 12.76 0.32
C ASN A 230 -11.43 12.28 1.76
N LEU A 231 -10.17 12.08 2.20
CA LEU A 231 -9.89 11.78 3.61
C LEU A 231 -10.46 12.85 4.55
N LYS A 232 -10.31 14.13 4.21
CA LYS A 232 -10.90 15.22 5.00
C LYS A 232 -12.40 15.14 5.05
N TYR A 233 -13.03 15.01 3.89
CA TYR A 233 -14.49 14.91 3.81
C TYR A 233 -15.02 13.71 4.61
N ILE A 234 -14.36 12.56 4.50
CA ILE A 234 -14.70 11.34 5.24
C ILE A 234 -14.49 11.53 6.74
N MET A 235 -13.41 12.20 7.16
CA MET A 235 -13.16 12.50 8.57
C MET A 235 -14.25 13.41 9.15
N ASP A 236 -14.64 14.45 8.42
CA ASP A 236 -15.74 15.35 8.80
C ASP A 236 -17.05 14.55 8.96
N LEU A 237 -17.37 13.65 8.02
CA LEU A 237 -18.54 12.77 8.14
C LEU A 237 -18.45 11.80 9.33
N CYS A 238 -17.27 11.24 9.60
CA CYS A 238 -17.05 10.36 10.75
C CYS A 238 -17.28 11.10 12.06
N PHE A 239 -16.75 12.32 12.17
CA PHE A 239 -16.95 13.19 13.32
C PHE A 239 -18.45 13.44 13.57
N LEU A 240 -19.20 13.84 12.55
CA LEU A 240 -20.65 14.08 12.67
C LEU A 240 -21.43 12.80 13.08
N LYS A 241 -21.07 11.64 12.52
CA LYS A 241 -21.68 10.35 12.90
C LYS A 241 -21.36 9.98 14.34
N LYS A 242 -20.14 10.22 14.82
CA LYS A 242 -19.74 9.97 16.20
C LYS A 242 -20.50 10.87 17.18
N LEU A 243 -20.66 12.15 16.86
CA LEU A 243 -21.51 13.05 17.66
C LEU A 243 -22.96 12.55 17.71
N SER A 244 -23.50 12.07 16.59
CA SER A 244 -24.86 11.49 16.55
C SER A 244 -24.99 10.23 17.41
N GLN A 245 -23.95 9.38 17.47
CA GLN A 245 -23.93 8.21 18.36
C GLN A 245 -23.93 8.61 19.84
N ILE A 246 -23.14 9.63 20.22
CA ILE A 246 -23.17 10.18 21.59
C ILE A 246 -24.57 10.72 21.89
N GLN A 247 -25.12 11.53 20.99
CA GLN A 247 -26.45 12.12 21.16
C GLN A 247 -27.54 11.06 21.40
N SER A 248 -27.46 9.93 20.70
CA SER A 248 -28.45 8.86 20.78
C SER A 248 -28.51 8.14 22.13
N LYS A 249 -27.41 8.14 22.89
CA LYS A 249 -27.27 7.42 24.16
C LYS A 249 -27.83 8.18 25.37
N LEU A 250 -28.17 9.45 25.20
CA LEU A 250 -28.52 10.31 26.32
C LEU A 250 -30.01 10.20 26.69
N ILE A 251 -30.38 10.66 27.88
CA ILE A 251 -31.77 10.79 28.33
C ILE A 251 -32.45 11.97 27.61
N ARG A 252 -33.79 11.95 27.48
CA ARG A 252 -34.59 12.90 26.67
C ARG A 252 -34.29 14.37 27.00
N ASP A 253 -34.31 14.75 28.28
CA ASP A 253 -34.13 16.16 28.69
C ASP A 253 -32.70 16.64 28.39
N GLU A 254 -31.71 15.76 28.57
CA GLU A 254 -30.32 16.05 28.25
C GLU A 254 -30.02 16.07 26.75
N LYS A 255 -30.85 15.44 25.92
CA LYS A 255 -30.70 15.53 24.45
C LYS A 255 -30.88 16.96 23.97
N GLU A 256 -31.79 17.75 24.52
CA GLU A 256 -32.01 19.12 24.07
C GLU A 256 -30.83 20.02 24.43
N THR A 257 -30.36 19.94 25.68
CA THR A 257 -29.18 20.68 26.15
C THR A 257 -27.91 20.26 25.39
N ILE A 258 -27.67 18.97 25.21
CA ILE A 258 -26.52 18.48 24.43
C ILE A 258 -26.65 18.85 22.95
N SER A 259 -27.85 18.89 22.37
CA SER A 259 -28.05 19.33 20.99
C SER A 259 -27.60 20.76 20.78
N TYR A 260 -27.87 21.64 21.74
CA TYR A 260 -27.38 23.02 21.74
C TYR A 260 -25.84 23.06 21.78
N TYR A 261 -25.22 22.37 22.74
CA TYR A 261 -23.74 22.32 22.85
C TYR A 261 -23.06 21.70 21.64
N LEU A 262 -23.61 20.60 21.12
CA LEU A 262 -23.08 19.98 19.90
C LEU A 262 -23.31 20.87 18.68
N GLY A 263 -24.37 21.70 18.67
CA GLY A 263 -24.59 22.74 17.66
C GLY A 263 -23.49 23.81 17.70
N GLU A 264 -23.08 24.26 18.88
CA GLU A 264 -21.94 25.19 19.02
C GLU A 264 -20.64 24.62 18.45
N LEU A 265 -20.37 23.34 18.68
CA LEU A 265 -19.18 22.66 18.14
C LEU A 265 -19.11 22.63 16.61
N ILE A 266 -20.24 22.83 15.93
CA ILE A 266 -20.36 22.84 14.47
C ILE A 266 -20.73 24.26 13.98
N GLN A 267 -20.58 25.28 14.84
CA GLN A 267 -20.87 26.69 14.55
C GLN A 267 -22.34 26.94 14.10
N GLN A 268 -23.29 26.17 14.62
CA GLN A 268 -24.73 26.32 14.37
C GLN A 268 -25.55 26.40 15.68
N PRO A 269 -25.35 27.42 16.54
CA PRO A 269 -25.88 27.47 17.90
C PRO A 269 -27.41 27.66 18.00
N HIS A 270 -28.08 28.15 16.95
CA HIS A 270 -29.49 28.56 17.03
C HIS A 270 -30.52 27.50 16.64
N THR A 271 -30.09 26.28 16.28
CA THR A 271 -31.01 25.21 15.85
C THR A 271 -31.24 24.21 16.98
N LYS A 272 -32.47 24.12 17.53
CA LYS A 272 -32.79 23.15 18.60
C LYS A 272 -32.80 21.69 18.12
N ASN A 273 -32.94 21.45 16.81
CA ASN A 273 -32.99 20.11 16.24
C ASN A 273 -31.62 19.65 15.73
N PHE A 274 -30.93 18.81 16.51
CA PHE A 274 -29.61 18.29 16.14
C PHE A 274 -29.61 17.48 14.83
N LYS A 275 -30.67 16.72 14.53
CA LYS A 275 -30.75 15.98 13.27
C LYS A 275 -30.73 16.94 12.08
N GLU A 276 -31.36 18.11 12.24
CA GLU A 276 -31.35 19.16 11.24
C GLU A 276 -29.98 19.83 11.10
N ILE A 277 -29.29 20.11 12.22
CA ILE A 277 -27.90 20.62 12.22
C ILE A 277 -26.99 19.67 11.43
N ILE A 278 -27.02 18.38 11.77
CA ILE A 278 -26.21 17.37 11.09
C ILE A 278 -26.57 17.26 9.61
N ARG A 279 -27.86 17.40 9.24
CA ARG A 279 -28.28 17.40 7.84
C ARG A 279 -27.71 18.60 7.08
N LYS A 280 -27.87 19.82 7.62
CA LYS A 280 -27.35 21.06 7.02
C LYS A 280 -25.83 21.01 6.88
N GLU A 281 -25.13 20.50 7.89
CA GLU A 281 -23.67 20.39 7.82
C GLU A 281 -23.21 19.39 6.76
N LYS A 282 -23.89 18.25 6.61
CA LYS A 282 -23.60 17.31 5.52
C LYS A 282 -23.85 17.93 4.14
N GLU A 283 -24.90 18.72 3.99
CA GLU A 283 -25.19 19.46 2.75
C GLU A 283 -24.11 20.50 2.46
N ASN A 284 -23.65 21.24 3.48
CA ASN A 284 -22.55 22.20 3.35
C ASN A 284 -21.22 21.53 2.97
N LEU A 285 -20.88 20.40 3.61
CA LEU A 285 -19.71 19.62 3.26
C LEU A 285 -19.77 19.16 1.81
N LYS A 286 -20.94 18.68 1.37
CA LYS A 286 -21.14 18.23 -0.01
C LYS A 286 -20.95 19.39 -1.01
N LYS A 287 -21.54 20.55 -0.75
CA LYS A 287 -21.35 21.75 -1.57
C LYS A 287 -19.88 22.17 -1.64
N LYS A 288 -19.17 22.18 -0.50
CA LYS A 288 -17.73 22.50 -0.46
C LYS A 288 -16.90 21.53 -1.29
N SER A 289 -17.19 20.23 -1.21
CA SER A 289 -16.50 19.22 -2.03
C SER A 289 -16.78 19.36 -3.52
N GLU A 290 -17.97 19.83 -3.92
CA GLU A 290 -18.34 20.02 -5.34
C GLU A 290 -17.71 21.28 -5.95
N HIS A 291 -17.32 22.29 -5.15
CA HIS A 291 -16.71 23.53 -5.64
C HIS A 291 -15.20 23.40 -5.89
N PHE A 292 -14.50 22.52 -5.19
CA PHE A 292 -13.08 22.29 -5.44
C PHE A 292 -12.90 21.19 -6.49
N ILE A 293 -12.64 21.58 -7.72
CA ILE A 293 -12.34 20.67 -8.82
C ILE A 293 -10.85 20.82 -9.16
N PRO A 294 -9.97 19.90 -8.72
CA PRO A 294 -8.55 19.98 -9.04
C PRO A 294 -8.32 19.72 -10.53
N LYS A 295 -7.55 20.61 -11.17
CA LYS A 295 -7.05 20.44 -12.54
C LYS A 295 -5.52 20.42 -12.50
N ILE A 296 -4.94 19.31 -12.96
CA ILE A 296 -3.49 19.16 -13.08
C ILE A 296 -3.06 19.39 -14.53
N ILE A 297 -2.04 20.21 -14.72
CA ILE A 297 -1.43 20.51 -16.01
C ILE A 297 0.08 20.40 -15.88
N THR A 298 0.72 19.76 -16.86
CA THR A 298 2.18 19.72 -17.00
C THR A 298 2.67 20.67 -18.09
N GLN A 299 3.80 21.33 -17.85
CA GLN A 299 4.50 22.16 -18.84
C GLN A 299 5.97 21.75 -18.93
N ASN A 300 6.43 21.46 -20.15
CA ASN A 300 7.84 21.12 -20.40
C ASN A 300 8.66 22.39 -20.56
N ARG A 301 9.78 22.49 -19.85
CA ARG A 301 10.79 23.54 -20.02
C ARG A 301 11.93 23.07 -20.93
N PRO A 302 12.61 23.98 -21.65
CA PRO A 302 13.70 23.61 -22.57
C PRO A 302 14.87 22.85 -21.92
N ASN A 303 15.10 23.07 -20.62
CA ASN A 303 16.12 22.38 -19.83
C ASN A 303 15.73 20.95 -19.40
N GLY A 304 14.57 20.45 -19.84
CA GLY A 304 14.05 19.12 -19.52
C GLY A 304 13.33 19.03 -18.17
N ILE A 305 13.14 20.16 -17.47
CA ILE A 305 12.31 20.23 -16.27
C ILE A 305 10.84 20.23 -16.69
N ILE A 306 10.01 19.50 -15.95
CA ILE A 306 8.57 19.54 -16.05
C ILE A 306 8.02 20.30 -14.84
N GLU A 307 7.23 21.32 -15.10
CA GLU A 307 6.46 22.01 -14.09
C GLU A 307 5.06 21.44 -14.01
N VAL A 308 4.60 21.15 -12.81
CA VAL A 308 3.26 20.61 -12.54
C VAL A 308 2.45 21.65 -11.80
N TYR A 309 1.28 21.98 -12.35
CA TYR A 309 0.39 23.02 -11.82
C TYR A 309 -0.91 22.41 -11.30
N LEU A 310 -1.40 22.92 -10.18
CA LEU A 310 -2.76 22.70 -9.67
C LEU A 310 -3.55 23.99 -9.79
N ASN A 311 -4.60 24.00 -10.62
CA ASN A 311 -5.48 25.18 -10.80
C ASN A 311 -4.71 26.49 -11.10
N ASN A 312 -3.64 26.40 -11.89
CA ASN A 312 -2.71 27.48 -12.27
C ASN A 312 -1.65 27.87 -11.24
N GLU A 313 -1.65 27.28 -10.04
CA GLU A 313 -0.57 27.44 -9.06
C GLU A 313 0.49 26.35 -9.26
N LEU A 314 1.77 26.74 -9.22
CA LEU A 314 2.87 25.79 -9.35
C LEU A 314 2.89 24.87 -8.12
N LEU A 315 2.75 23.58 -8.35
CA LEU A 315 2.70 22.57 -7.29
C LEU A 315 4.10 22.02 -6.99
N PHE A 316 4.84 21.65 -8.04
CA PHE A 316 6.25 21.26 -7.96
C PHE A 316 6.90 21.27 -9.35
N CYS A 317 8.23 21.22 -9.36
CA CYS A 317 9.04 20.96 -10.56
C CYS A 317 9.65 19.56 -10.44
N ILE A 318 9.85 18.87 -11.56
CA ILE A 318 10.52 17.57 -11.61
C ILE A 318 11.43 17.46 -12.83
N ASN A 319 12.60 16.86 -12.67
CA ASN A 319 13.47 16.51 -13.79
C ASN A 319 13.46 14.98 -13.99
N PRO A 320 12.77 14.44 -15.01
CA PRO A 320 12.66 13.00 -15.25
C PRO A 320 13.99 12.27 -15.45
N LYS A 321 15.07 13.00 -15.80
CA LYS A 321 16.41 12.43 -15.96
C LYS A 321 17.13 12.20 -14.64
N LYS A 322 16.71 12.88 -13.56
CA LYS A 322 17.27 12.71 -12.21
C LYS A 322 16.59 11.59 -11.42
N ILE A 323 15.43 11.12 -11.88
CA ILE A 323 14.71 10.04 -11.22
C ILE A 323 15.48 8.74 -11.40
N GLU A 324 15.80 8.11 -10.29
CA GLU A 324 16.42 6.80 -10.22
C GLU A 324 15.51 5.75 -10.83
N ARG A 325 16.07 4.89 -11.69
CA ARG A 325 15.34 3.83 -12.38
C ARG A 325 16.04 2.51 -12.16
N VAL A 326 15.24 1.45 -12.02
CA VAL A 326 15.75 0.11 -12.18
C VAL A 326 16.25 -0.03 -13.62
N ASN A 327 17.56 -0.11 -13.81
CA ASN A 327 18.17 -0.25 -15.13
C ASN A 327 18.90 -1.59 -15.21
N ILE A 328 18.36 -2.52 -15.99
CA ILE A 328 18.99 -3.81 -16.25
C ILE A 328 20.00 -3.61 -17.37
N ASN A 329 21.29 -3.50 -17.03
CA ASN A 329 22.36 -3.42 -18.03
C ASN A 329 22.66 -4.80 -18.61
N LEU A 330 21.83 -5.21 -19.56
CA LEU A 330 21.94 -6.51 -20.22
C LEU A 330 23.31 -6.72 -20.89
N GLU A 331 23.91 -5.67 -21.46
CA GLU A 331 25.22 -5.80 -22.11
C GLU A 331 26.32 -6.16 -21.11
N ASN A 332 26.33 -5.47 -19.97
CA ASN A 332 27.27 -5.78 -18.89
C ASN A 332 27.02 -7.18 -18.33
N MET A 333 25.75 -7.55 -18.15
CA MET A 333 25.36 -8.88 -17.68
C MET A 333 25.87 -9.98 -18.62
N ILE A 334 25.64 -9.85 -19.93
CA ILE A 334 26.16 -10.79 -20.94
C ILE A 334 27.70 -10.84 -20.93
N LYS A 335 28.38 -9.70 -20.79
CA LYS A 335 29.86 -9.64 -20.67
C LYS A 335 30.35 -10.43 -19.45
N LYS A 336 29.70 -10.27 -18.29
CA LYS A 336 30.02 -11.04 -17.07
C LYS A 336 29.82 -12.54 -17.30
N ILE A 337 28.68 -12.95 -17.88
CA ILE A 337 28.37 -14.36 -18.15
C ILE A 337 29.44 -14.99 -19.05
N LYS A 338 29.82 -14.31 -20.14
CA LYS A 338 30.81 -14.79 -21.11
C LYS A 338 32.24 -14.86 -20.57
N LYS A 339 32.55 -14.15 -19.49
CA LYS A 339 33.86 -14.26 -18.82
C LYS A 339 34.07 -15.62 -18.16
N HIS A 340 32.99 -16.24 -17.69
CA HIS A 340 33.02 -17.49 -16.93
C HIS A 340 32.43 -18.69 -17.67
N ASN A 341 31.75 -18.45 -18.81
CA ASN A 341 31.07 -19.49 -19.57
C ASN A 341 31.33 -19.32 -21.08
N ASN A 342 31.55 -20.43 -21.77
CA ASN A 342 31.75 -20.43 -23.23
C ASN A 342 30.47 -20.07 -24.03
N SER A 343 29.30 -20.09 -23.39
CA SER A 343 28.01 -19.73 -23.99
C SER A 343 27.10 -19.02 -22.99
N CYS A 344 26.25 -18.13 -23.51
CA CYS A 344 25.26 -17.37 -22.76
C CYS A 344 23.85 -17.87 -23.13
N VAL A 345 23.55 -19.13 -22.82
CA VAL A 345 22.24 -19.74 -23.12
C VAL A 345 21.52 -20.07 -21.83
N SER A 346 20.39 -19.42 -21.61
CA SER A 346 19.47 -19.69 -20.51
C SER A 346 18.16 -20.23 -21.07
N VAL A 347 17.69 -21.36 -20.56
CA VAL A 347 16.35 -21.87 -20.88
C VAL A 347 15.43 -21.55 -19.74
N GLY A 348 14.33 -20.85 -20.02
CA GLY A 348 13.26 -20.57 -19.07
C GLY A 348 12.01 -21.38 -19.38
N ILE A 349 11.39 -21.95 -18.34
CA ILE A 349 10.23 -22.84 -18.47
C ILE A 349 9.13 -22.36 -17.52
N ASP A 350 8.02 -21.82 -18.05
CA ASP A 350 6.80 -21.58 -17.28
C ASP A 350 5.95 -22.84 -17.26
N LEU A 351 6.09 -23.62 -16.20
CA LEU A 351 5.57 -24.98 -16.14
C LEU A 351 4.11 -25.01 -15.69
N THR A 352 3.26 -25.73 -16.42
CA THR A 352 1.87 -25.95 -16.01
C THR A 352 1.74 -27.19 -15.13
N GLY A 353 0.80 -27.20 -14.18
CA GLY A 353 0.51 -28.40 -13.37
C GLY A 353 -0.28 -29.49 -14.11
N SER A 354 -0.85 -29.17 -15.28
CA SER A 354 -1.68 -30.07 -16.09
C SER A 354 -1.01 -30.32 -17.43
N GLN A 355 -0.85 -31.58 -17.82
CA GLN A 355 -0.32 -31.97 -19.14
C GLN A 355 -1.29 -31.63 -20.29
N ASN A 356 -2.56 -31.31 -19.98
CA ASN A 356 -3.53 -30.85 -20.98
C ASN A 356 -3.42 -29.34 -21.30
N ARG A 357 -2.43 -28.65 -20.72
CA ARG A 357 -2.18 -27.22 -20.97
C ARG A 357 -0.71 -27.05 -21.34
N SER A 358 -0.49 -26.33 -22.44
CA SER A 358 0.86 -25.99 -22.88
C SER A 358 1.61 -25.18 -21.82
N SER A 359 2.89 -25.48 -21.65
CA SER A 359 3.85 -24.73 -20.83
C SER A 359 4.55 -23.67 -21.69
N GLY A 360 4.82 -22.51 -21.10
CA GLY A 360 5.63 -21.49 -21.75
C GLY A 360 7.09 -21.93 -21.82
N PHE A 361 7.75 -21.69 -22.95
CA PHE A 361 9.15 -22.04 -23.13
C PHE A 361 9.93 -20.92 -23.80
N CYS A 362 11.11 -20.61 -23.26
CA CYS A 362 12.01 -19.60 -23.80
C CYS A 362 13.45 -20.13 -23.84
N ILE A 363 14.11 -19.96 -24.99
CA ILE A 363 15.57 -20.02 -25.08
C ILE A 363 16.07 -18.59 -25.20
N LEU A 364 16.78 -18.11 -24.19
CA LEU A 364 17.42 -16.79 -24.18
C LEU A 364 18.91 -16.95 -24.50
N LYS A 365 19.30 -16.49 -25.69
CA LYS A 365 20.68 -16.53 -26.20
C LYS A 365 21.13 -15.13 -26.57
N ASP A 366 22.15 -14.64 -25.86
CA ASP A 366 22.62 -13.26 -25.96
C ASP A 366 21.48 -12.25 -25.80
N LYS A 367 21.08 -11.57 -26.89
CA LYS A 367 19.97 -10.60 -26.92
C LYS A 367 18.75 -11.13 -27.68
N GLU A 368 18.64 -12.44 -27.88
CA GLU A 368 17.54 -13.06 -28.62
C GLU A 368 16.77 -14.05 -27.74
N ALA A 369 15.46 -13.86 -27.64
CA ALA A 369 14.54 -14.74 -26.93
C ALA A 369 13.69 -15.52 -27.92
N TYR A 370 13.92 -16.84 -27.99
CA TYR A 370 13.17 -17.76 -28.83
C TYR A 370 12.01 -18.34 -28.02
N LEU A 371 10.79 -17.94 -28.34
CA LEU A 371 9.58 -18.26 -27.58
C LEU A 371 8.76 -19.34 -28.28
N SER A 372 8.20 -20.24 -27.49
CA SER A 372 7.26 -21.24 -28.00
C SER A 372 6.42 -21.85 -26.87
N PRO A 373 5.15 -22.21 -27.12
CA PRO A 373 4.40 -23.11 -26.25
C PRO A 373 4.86 -24.56 -26.45
N LEU A 374 4.94 -25.37 -25.38
CA LEU A 374 5.23 -26.81 -25.43
C LEU A 374 4.22 -27.62 -24.59
N GLU A 375 3.63 -28.67 -25.18
CA GLU A 375 2.49 -29.36 -24.57
C GLU A 375 2.89 -30.49 -23.61
N ASN A 376 3.93 -31.26 -23.94
CA ASN A 376 4.31 -32.47 -23.20
C ASN A 376 5.74 -32.38 -22.62
N ASP A 377 6.03 -33.25 -21.65
CA ASP A 377 7.33 -33.30 -20.97
C ASP A 377 8.48 -33.67 -21.93
N ASP A 378 8.23 -34.56 -22.90
CA ASP A 378 9.26 -35.06 -23.81
C ASP A 378 9.75 -33.96 -24.77
N ASP A 379 8.85 -33.10 -25.25
CA ASP A 379 9.17 -31.93 -26.05
C ASP A 379 9.95 -30.89 -25.23
N ILE A 380 9.56 -30.66 -23.97
CA ILE A 380 10.29 -29.78 -23.04
C ILE A 380 11.71 -30.31 -22.85
N ILE A 381 11.85 -31.61 -22.55
CA ILE A 381 13.14 -32.25 -22.29
C ILE A 381 14.03 -32.20 -23.54
N SER A 382 13.54 -32.69 -24.67
CA SER A 382 14.29 -32.78 -25.92
C SER A 382 14.73 -31.40 -26.41
N LYS A 383 13.82 -30.42 -26.43
CA LYS A 383 14.13 -29.06 -26.87
C LYS A 383 15.11 -28.35 -25.93
N THR A 384 14.99 -28.56 -24.61
CA THR A 384 15.95 -28.04 -23.64
C THR A 384 17.35 -28.61 -23.86
N ILE A 385 17.47 -29.94 -24.01
CA ILE A 385 18.77 -30.59 -24.22
C ILE A 385 19.41 -30.12 -25.53
N ASN A 386 18.62 -30.03 -26.61
CA ASN A 386 19.09 -29.58 -27.91
C ASN A 386 19.60 -28.13 -27.89
N ALA A 387 19.03 -27.28 -27.01
CA ALA A 387 19.50 -25.91 -26.82
C ALA A 387 20.88 -25.82 -26.16
N LYS A 388 21.38 -26.90 -25.54
CA LYS A 388 22.64 -26.96 -24.79
C LYS A 388 22.81 -25.77 -23.80
N PRO A 389 21.86 -25.60 -22.87
CA PRO A 389 21.85 -24.45 -21.98
C PRO A 389 23.00 -24.48 -21.00
N THR A 390 23.52 -23.28 -20.68
CA THR A 390 24.40 -23.04 -19.54
C THR A 390 23.61 -23.15 -18.23
N ILE A 391 22.34 -22.74 -18.25
CA ILE A 391 21.43 -22.81 -17.11
C ILE A 391 20.00 -23.11 -17.56
N ILE A 392 19.29 -23.94 -16.78
CA ILE A 392 17.86 -24.17 -16.92
C ILE A 392 17.17 -23.54 -15.72
N SER A 393 16.22 -22.65 -15.98
CA SER A 393 15.41 -21.95 -15.00
C SER A 393 13.96 -22.39 -15.14
N ILE A 394 13.36 -22.87 -14.06
CA ILE A 394 12.00 -23.45 -14.07
C ILE A 394 11.10 -22.63 -13.13
N ASP A 395 9.95 -22.19 -13.61
CA ASP A 395 8.87 -21.62 -12.78
C ASP A 395 8.06 -22.75 -12.14
N SER A 396 8.62 -23.35 -11.11
CA SER A 396 7.96 -24.39 -10.32
C SER A 396 8.75 -24.65 -9.05
N PRO A 397 8.11 -24.89 -7.90
CA PRO A 397 8.79 -25.44 -6.74
C PRO A 397 9.59 -26.70 -7.09
N LEU A 398 10.91 -26.66 -6.86
CA LEU A 398 11.84 -27.77 -7.14
C LEU A 398 12.17 -28.60 -5.90
N GLY A 399 11.62 -28.23 -4.74
CA GLY A 399 11.79 -28.96 -3.49
C GLY A 399 10.49 -29.07 -2.69
N LEU A 400 10.51 -29.89 -1.64
CA LEU A 400 9.41 -30.03 -0.70
C LEU A 400 9.73 -29.27 0.60
N PRO A 401 8.71 -28.85 1.38
CA PRO A 401 8.93 -28.35 2.73
C PRO A 401 9.70 -29.35 3.60
N LYS A 402 10.55 -28.84 4.49
CA LYS A 402 11.42 -29.64 5.36
C LYS A 402 10.59 -30.65 6.15
N GLY A 403 10.93 -31.94 6.01
CA GLY A 403 10.22 -33.05 6.65
C GLY A 403 9.06 -33.64 5.84
N ARG A 404 8.66 -33.03 4.71
CA ARG A 404 7.72 -33.64 3.76
C ARG A 404 8.44 -34.65 2.89
N CYS A 405 7.91 -35.87 2.80
CA CYS A 405 8.39 -36.88 1.85
C CYS A 405 7.58 -36.91 0.55
N CYS A 406 6.38 -36.34 0.54
CA CYS A 406 5.50 -36.29 -0.63
C CYS A 406 4.49 -35.13 -0.55
N ALA A 407 3.78 -34.89 -1.65
CA ALA A 407 2.71 -33.89 -1.74
C ALA A 407 1.36 -34.36 -1.19
N ASP A 408 1.20 -35.66 -0.86
CA ASP A 408 -0.06 -36.24 -0.41
C ASP A 408 -0.49 -35.70 0.97
N ASP A 409 -1.71 -35.19 1.06
CA ASP A 409 -2.30 -34.64 2.29
C ASP A 409 -2.73 -35.73 3.29
N SER A 410 -2.87 -36.99 2.87
CA SER A 410 -3.15 -38.14 3.74
C SER A 410 -1.91 -38.72 4.42
N CYS A 411 -0.71 -38.35 3.95
CA CYS A 411 0.54 -38.86 4.49
C CYS A 411 0.85 -38.29 5.89
N LYS A 412 1.46 -39.10 6.77
CA LYS A 412 1.93 -38.68 8.10
C LYS A 412 2.87 -37.46 8.06
N CYS A 413 3.57 -37.23 6.95
CA CYS A 413 4.44 -36.07 6.80
C CYS A 413 3.67 -34.73 6.74
N ARG A 414 2.34 -34.75 6.53
CA ARG A 414 1.49 -33.55 6.44
C ARG A 414 1.62 -32.60 7.64
N LYS A 415 2.00 -33.14 8.81
CA LYS A 415 2.28 -32.38 10.04
C LYS A 415 3.34 -31.28 9.89
N PHE A 416 4.25 -31.41 8.91
CA PHE A 416 5.31 -30.43 8.65
C PHE A 416 4.85 -29.22 7.81
N GLY A 417 3.58 -29.19 7.40
CA GLY A 417 3.01 -28.07 6.65
C GLY A 417 3.11 -28.21 5.13
N ILE A 418 2.87 -27.10 4.43
CA ILE A 418 2.75 -27.03 2.96
C ILE A 418 3.59 -25.89 2.33
N THR A 419 4.41 -25.22 3.13
CA THR A 419 5.14 -24.01 2.74
C THR A 419 6.62 -24.20 3.06
N ARG A 420 7.50 -23.82 2.14
CA ARG A 420 8.95 -23.79 2.28
C ARG A 420 9.43 -22.47 2.88
N GLU A 421 10.70 -22.42 3.27
CA GLU A 421 11.34 -21.23 3.81
C GLU A 421 11.37 -20.07 2.81
N CYS A 422 11.73 -20.33 1.55
CA CYS A 422 11.74 -19.31 0.50
C CYS A 422 10.39 -18.58 0.36
N GLU A 423 9.29 -19.33 0.42
CA GLU A 423 7.92 -18.80 0.34
C GLU A 423 7.56 -17.97 1.59
N ARG A 424 8.02 -18.39 2.79
CA ARG A 424 7.87 -17.60 4.02
C ARG A 424 8.64 -16.28 3.93
N ILE A 425 9.87 -16.33 3.42
CA ILE A 425 10.72 -15.14 3.24
C ILE A 425 10.05 -14.16 2.27
N LEU A 426 9.65 -14.61 1.07
CA LEU A 426 8.95 -13.75 0.10
C LEU A 426 7.70 -13.10 0.69
N LYS A 427 6.88 -13.88 1.40
CA LYS A 427 5.68 -13.37 2.06
C LYS A 427 5.99 -12.33 3.13
N SER A 428 7.06 -12.54 3.91
CA SER A 428 7.51 -11.56 4.91
C SER A 428 8.00 -10.25 4.27
N ARG A 429 8.52 -10.34 3.05
CA ARG A 429 8.93 -9.19 2.22
C ARG A 429 7.77 -8.61 1.39
N GLY A 430 6.52 -9.00 1.66
CA GLY A 430 5.35 -8.42 0.99
C GLY A 430 5.09 -8.93 -0.43
N ILE A 431 5.85 -9.92 -0.91
CA ILE A 431 5.56 -10.60 -2.19
C ILE A 431 4.58 -11.74 -1.93
N ASN A 432 3.43 -11.70 -2.60
CA ASN A 432 2.46 -12.78 -2.51
C ASN A 432 2.94 -14.00 -3.27
N VAL A 433 2.98 -15.14 -2.58
CA VAL A 433 3.39 -16.44 -3.13
C VAL A 433 2.45 -17.52 -2.59
N TYR A 434 2.16 -18.52 -3.42
CA TYR A 434 1.37 -19.67 -2.99
C TYR A 434 2.25 -20.70 -2.27
N PRO A 435 1.76 -21.36 -1.22
CA PRO A 435 2.46 -22.50 -0.65
C PRO A 435 2.73 -23.58 -1.71
N SER A 436 3.95 -24.09 -1.79
CA SER A 436 4.35 -25.13 -2.75
C SER A 436 3.45 -26.37 -2.75
N LEU A 437 2.84 -26.73 -1.62
CA LEU A 437 1.96 -27.89 -1.51
C LEU A 437 0.49 -27.55 -1.23
N ILE A 438 0.04 -26.32 -1.53
CA ILE A 438 -1.41 -26.07 -1.61
C ILE A 438 -2.00 -26.96 -2.71
N LYS A 439 -3.23 -27.45 -2.54
CA LYS A 439 -3.85 -28.46 -3.43
C LYS A 439 -3.73 -28.16 -4.93
N SER A 440 -3.85 -26.88 -5.34
CA SER A 440 -3.71 -26.47 -6.74
C SER A 440 -2.27 -26.52 -7.27
N MET A 441 -1.27 -26.47 -6.39
CA MET A 441 0.16 -26.47 -6.74
C MET A 441 0.81 -27.85 -6.67
N GLN A 442 0.25 -28.81 -5.93
CA GLN A 442 0.87 -30.13 -5.69
C GLN A 442 1.33 -30.82 -6.98
N LYS A 443 0.50 -30.85 -8.02
CA LYS A 443 0.86 -31.45 -9.33
C LYS A 443 2.01 -30.70 -10.01
N LEU A 444 1.97 -29.38 -9.97
CA LEU A 444 3.03 -28.53 -10.54
C LEU A 444 4.36 -28.77 -9.82
N THR A 445 4.36 -28.76 -8.49
CA THR A 445 5.54 -29.00 -7.65
C THR A 445 6.17 -30.37 -7.93
N LEU A 446 5.36 -31.45 -7.98
CA LEU A 446 5.87 -32.78 -8.30
C LEU A 446 6.45 -32.86 -9.72
N ARG A 447 5.82 -32.17 -10.69
CA ARG A 447 6.32 -32.10 -12.06
C ARG A 447 7.65 -31.32 -12.15
N GLY A 448 7.78 -30.22 -11.43
CA GLY A 448 9.03 -29.45 -11.32
C GLY A 448 10.18 -30.27 -10.73
N ILE A 449 9.94 -30.95 -9.60
CA ILE A 449 10.90 -31.87 -8.98
C ILE A 449 11.34 -32.97 -9.96
N LYS A 450 10.39 -33.59 -10.68
CA LYS A 450 10.70 -34.62 -11.68
C LYS A 450 11.59 -34.09 -12.80
N LEU A 451 11.21 -32.98 -13.44
CA LEU A 451 11.96 -32.40 -14.57
C LEU A 451 13.35 -31.93 -14.15
N SER A 452 13.46 -31.26 -13.01
CA SER A 452 14.77 -30.81 -12.49
C SER A 452 15.72 -31.98 -12.24
N ARG A 453 15.22 -33.09 -11.70
CA ARG A 453 16.01 -34.32 -11.53
C ARG A 453 16.50 -34.88 -12.87
N ILE A 454 15.62 -34.99 -13.87
CA ILE A 454 15.98 -35.50 -15.21
C ILE A 454 17.10 -34.65 -15.84
N PHE A 455 17.00 -33.32 -15.74
CA PHE A 455 18.02 -32.42 -16.29
C PHE A 455 19.35 -32.50 -15.52
N ARG A 456 19.30 -32.58 -14.18
CA ARG A 456 20.50 -32.73 -13.33
C ARG A 456 21.22 -34.06 -13.60
N GLU A 457 20.48 -35.17 -13.77
CA GLU A 457 21.04 -36.48 -14.13
C GLU A 457 21.73 -36.47 -15.51
N LYS A 458 21.30 -35.58 -16.42
CA LYS A 458 21.94 -35.34 -17.72
C LYS A 458 23.10 -34.33 -17.65
N GLY A 459 23.49 -33.87 -16.47
CA GLY A 459 24.62 -32.97 -16.26
C GLY A 459 24.31 -31.48 -16.40
N PHE A 460 23.04 -31.09 -16.51
CA PHE A 460 22.67 -29.68 -16.61
C PHE A 460 22.49 -29.03 -15.24
N LYS A 461 22.84 -27.75 -15.15
CA LYS A 461 22.54 -26.91 -13.99
C LYS A 461 21.09 -26.44 -14.04
N VAL A 462 20.36 -26.60 -12.94
CA VAL A 462 18.93 -26.27 -12.84
C VAL A 462 18.67 -25.42 -11.61
N ILE A 463 17.95 -24.31 -11.79
CA ILE A 463 17.49 -23.42 -10.73
C ILE A 463 15.97 -23.29 -10.73
N GLU A 464 15.43 -23.03 -9.54
CA GLU A 464 14.05 -22.58 -9.39
C GLU A 464 13.97 -21.08 -9.58
N SER A 465 12.93 -20.62 -10.28
CA SER A 465 12.60 -19.21 -10.43
C SER A 465 11.13 -18.95 -10.10
N TYR A 466 10.79 -17.68 -9.88
CA TYR A 466 9.41 -17.24 -9.77
C TYR A 466 9.24 -15.93 -10.55
N PRO A 467 8.79 -15.99 -11.82
CA PRO A 467 8.58 -14.85 -12.72
C PRO A 467 7.82 -13.69 -12.08
N GLY A 468 6.76 -13.99 -11.31
CA GLY A 468 5.99 -12.97 -10.62
C GLY A 468 6.80 -12.21 -9.56
N ALA A 469 7.70 -12.87 -8.83
CA ALA A 469 8.60 -12.17 -7.89
C ALA A 469 9.68 -11.39 -8.63
N ALA A 470 10.26 -11.96 -9.68
CA ALA A 470 11.24 -11.26 -10.52
C ALA A 470 10.65 -9.99 -11.14
N GLN A 471 9.44 -10.05 -11.69
CA GLN A 471 8.71 -8.90 -12.23
C GLN A 471 8.52 -7.80 -11.18
N ASP A 472 8.06 -8.15 -9.97
CA ASP A 472 7.89 -7.18 -8.88
C ASP A 472 9.22 -6.52 -8.50
N ILE A 473 10.29 -7.31 -8.32
CA ILE A 473 11.62 -6.81 -7.93
C ILE A 473 12.20 -5.89 -9.00
N LEU A 474 12.01 -6.23 -10.28
CA LEU A 474 12.54 -5.47 -11.42
C LEU A 474 11.64 -4.28 -11.81
N CYS A 475 10.57 -4.01 -11.06
CA CYS A 475 9.54 -3.01 -11.36
C CYS A 475 8.88 -3.20 -12.75
N ILE A 476 8.79 -4.44 -13.23
CA ILE A 476 8.13 -4.81 -14.48
C ILE A 476 6.67 -5.18 -14.18
N PRO A 477 5.67 -4.63 -14.90
CA PRO A 477 4.26 -4.95 -14.68
C PRO A 477 3.97 -6.45 -14.83
N ARG A 478 3.25 -7.06 -13.88
CA ARG A 478 2.82 -8.46 -14.01
C ARG A 478 1.80 -8.64 -15.14
N LYS A 479 1.73 -9.86 -15.71
CA LYS A 479 0.75 -10.26 -16.74
C LYS A 479 -0.73 -9.96 -16.42
N LYS A 480 -1.08 -9.93 -15.14
CA LYS A 480 -2.45 -9.65 -14.65
C LYS A 480 -2.79 -8.16 -14.58
N VAL A 481 -1.81 -7.28 -14.77
CA VAL A 481 -1.96 -5.82 -14.71
C VAL A 481 -2.17 -5.29 -16.12
N ASP A 482 -1.21 -5.49 -17.02
CA ASP A 482 -1.31 -5.13 -18.42
C ASP A 482 -0.33 -5.98 -19.24
N LEU A 483 -0.86 -6.93 -20.02
CA LEU A 483 -0.06 -7.84 -20.83
C LEU A 483 0.75 -7.11 -21.91
N LYS A 484 0.17 -6.04 -22.49
CA LYS A 484 0.87 -5.24 -23.52
C LYS A 484 2.00 -4.45 -22.89
N GLU A 485 1.77 -3.90 -21.70
CA GLU A 485 2.82 -3.17 -20.97
C GLU A 485 3.96 -4.11 -20.57
N LEU A 486 3.66 -5.32 -20.09
CA LEU A 486 4.67 -6.35 -19.83
C LEU A 486 5.51 -6.65 -21.08
N GLU A 487 4.87 -6.88 -22.23
CA GLU A 487 5.59 -7.14 -23.47
C GLU A 487 6.49 -5.97 -23.89
N ILE A 488 6.00 -4.73 -23.77
CA ILE A 488 6.77 -3.52 -24.08
C ILE A 488 7.99 -3.41 -23.17
N GLU A 489 7.83 -3.63 -21.86
CA GLU A 489 8.93 -3.51 -20.90
C GLU A 489 10.02 -4.54 -21.12
N LEU A 490 9.63 -5.78 -21.41
CA LEU A 490 10.59 -6.83 -21.70
C LEU A 490 11.34 -6.57 -23.01
N LYS A 491 10.70 -5.99 -24.03
CA LYS A 491 11.37 -5.55 -25.27
C LYS A 491 12.32 -4.36 -25.03
N ASN A 492 11.96 -3.45 -24.14
CA ASN A 492 12.78 -2.29 -23.78
C ASN A 492 14.11 -2.67 -23.09
N LEU A 493 14.26 -3.91 -22.63
CA LEU A 493 15.54 -4.47 -22.17
C LEU A 493 16.58 -4.63 -23.30
N GLY A 494 16.20 -4.34 -24.56
CA GLY A 494 17.06 -4.53 -25.72
C GLY A 494 17.12 -5.98 -26.21
N ILE A 495 16.11 -6.78 -25.87
CA ILE A 495 15.99 -8.19 -26.27
C ILE A 495 15.01 -8.32 -27.44
N LYS A 496 15.47 -9.00 -28.49
CA LYS A 496 14.66 -9.32 -29.66
C LYS A 496 13.85 -10.58 -29.40
N PHE A 497 12.54 -10.47 -29.51
CA PHE A 497 11.64 -11.62 -29.41
C PHE A 497 11.48 -12.31 -30.76
N ILE A 498 11.59 -13.64 -30.76
CA ILE A 498 11.48 -14.51 -31.93
C ILE A 498 10.45 -15.59 -31.58
N SER A 499 9.26 -15.51 -32.16
CA SER A 499 8.21 -16.52 -32.02
C SER A 499 7.66 -16.88 -33.40
N LYS A 500 7.20 -18.12 -33.55
CA LYS A 500 6.44 -18.56 -34.74
C LYS A 500 4.97 -18.15 -34.66
N ASN A 501 4.49 -17.81 -33.48
CA ASN A 501 3.10 -17.40 -33.27
C ASN A 501 2.96 -15.90 -33.57
N GLU A 502 1.84 -15.51 -34.17
CA GLU A 502 1.50 -14.08 -34.39
C GLU A 502 1.35 -13.31 -33.08
N LYS A 503 0.92 -13.99 -32.01
CA LYS A 503 0.74 -13.43 -30.67
C LYS A 503 1.52 -14.23 -29.66
N ILE A 504 2.31 -13.52 -28.86
CA ILE A 504 3.04 -14.09 -27.73
C ILE A 504 2.07 -14.25 -26.56
N THR A 505 2.03 -15.45 -25.99
CA THR A 505 1.17 -15.76 -24.85
C THR A 505 1.79 -15.27 -23.54
N HIS A 506 0.95 -15.15 -22.51
CA HIS A 506 1.41 -14.74 -21.19
C HIS A 506 2.35 -15.77 -20.54
N ASP A 507 2.18 -17.06 -20.83
CA ASP A 507 3.06 -18.12 -20.33
C ASP A 507 4.43 -18.07 -21.03
N GLU A 508 4.48 -17.71 -22.33
CA GLU A 508 5.75 -17.44 -23.02
C GLU A 508 6.52 -16.25 -22.42
N LEU A 509 5.82 -15.19 -22.00
CA LEU A 509 6.46 -14.03 -21.34
C LEU A 509 6.97 -14.37 -19.93
N ASP A 510 6.27 -15.22 -19.19
CA ASP A 510 6.75 -15.70 -17.89
C ASP A 510 7.92 -16.68 -18.05
N ALA A 511 7.92 -17.52 -19.10
CA ALA A 511 9.06 -18.35 -19.47
C ALA A 511 10.28 -17.49 -19.86
N PHE A 512 10.07 -16.38 -20.59
CA PHE A 512 11.13 -15.41 -20.84
C PHE A 512 11.67 -14.78 -19.55
N THR A 513 10.78 -14.36 -18.65
CA THR A 513 11.17 -13.82 -17.35
C THR A 513 11.98 -14.85 -16.55
N SER A 514 11.58 -16.13 -16.57
CA SER A 514 12.33 -17.23 -15.97
C SER A 514 13.72 -17.37 -16.61
N ALA A 515 13.83 -17.29 -17.94
CA ALA A 515 15.13 -17.32 -18.63
C ALA A 515 16.02 -16.13 -18.22
N LEU A 516 15.42 -14.95 -18.02
CA LEU A 516 16.11 -13.75 -17.53
C LEU A 516 16.62 -13.93 -16.09
N VAL A 517 15.87 -14.59 -15.20
CA VAL A 517 16.37 -14.99 -13.87
C VAL A 517 17.63 -15.86 -14.00
N GLY A 518 17.68 -16.75 -15.00
CA GLY A 518 18.88 -17.51 -15.34
C GLY A 518 20.08 -16.62 -15.72
N TYR A 519 19.87 -15.48 -16.37
CA TYR A 519 20.96 -14.52 -16.65
C TYR A 519 21.44 -13.82 -15.37
N PHE A 520 20.53 -13.37 -14.50
CA PHE A 520 20.92 -12.83 -13.18
C PHE A 520 21.73 -13.84 -12.37
N TYR A 521 21.32 -15.11 -12.41
CA TYR A 521 22.04 -16.19 -11.74
C TYR A 521 23.45 -16.38 -12.31
N LEU A 522 23.59 -16.47 -13.63
CA LEU A 522 24.89 -16.63 -14.29
C LEU A 522 25.82 -15.41 -14.16
N ALA A 523 25.25 -14.22 -13.94
CA ALA A 523 26.01 -12.99 -13.71
C ALA A 523 26.34 -12.72 -12.24
N GLU A 524 25.94 -13.61 -11.32
CA GLU A 524 26.09 -13.46 -9.86
C GLU A 524 25.31 -12.26 -9.26
N GLU A 525 24.27 -11.83 -9.97
CA GLU A 525 23.38 -10.72 -9.60
C GLU A 525 22.04 -11.25 -9.07
N TYR A 526 22.10 -12.24 -8.17
CA TYR A 526 20.93 -12.90 -7.63
C TYR A 526 20.95 -13.02 -6.11
N GLU A 527 19.79 -13.31 -5.54
CA GLU A 527 19.63 -13.78 -4.17
C GLU A 527 18.99 -15.17 -4.19
N ALA A 528 19.56 -16.11 -3.44
CA ALA A 528 18.99 -17.44 -3.22
C ALA A 528 18.18 -17.44 -1.92
N LEU A 529 16.87 -17.65 -2.03
CA LEU A 529 15.96 -17.71 -0.88
C LEU A 529 15.72 -19.16 -0.47
N GLY A 530 15.72 -19.45 0.83
CA GLY A 530 15.44 -20.77 1.36
C GLY A 530 16.68 -21.40 1.98
N ASN A 531 16.83 -22.71 1.80
CA ASN A 531 17.92 -23.51 2.35
C ASN A 531 18.17 -24.74 1.46
N ASP A 532 19.30 -25.42 1.65
CA ASP A 532 19.69 -26.59 0.85
C ASP A 532 18.74 -27.79 0.98
N VAL A 533 17.97 -27.89 2.07
CA VAL A 533 17.03 -29.01 2.30
C VAL A 533 15.75 -28.85 1.48
N GLU A 534 15.28 -27.62 1.31
CA GLU A 534 14.01 -27.30 0.63
C GLU A 534 14.20 -26.81 -0.82
N GLU A 535 15.46 -26.79 -1.28
CA GLU A 535 15.95 -26.13 -2.49
C GLU A 535 15.79 -24.60 -2.45
N HIS A 536 16.72 -23.91 -3.11
CA HIS A 536 16.72 -22.46 -3.18
C HIS A 536 15.82 -21.95 -4.33
N LEU A 537 15.01 -20.94 -4.04
CA LEU A 537 14.35 -20.11 -5.05
C LEU A 537 15.25 -18.94 -5.42
N ILE A 538 15.56 -18.80 -6.69
CA ILE A 538 16.41 -17.72 -7.20
C ILE A 538 15.55 -16.52 -7.60
N ILE A 539 15.94 -15.34 -7.09
CA ILE A 539 15.36 -14.06 -7.48
C ILE A 539 16.45 -13.09 -7.92
N PRO A 540 16.16 -12.11 -8.80
CA PRO A 540 17.09 -11.04 -9.13
C PRO A 540 17.49 -10.24 -7.89
N ARG A 541 18.76 -9.82 -7.83
CA ARG A 541 19.24 -8.84 -6.87
C ARG A 541 19.61 -7.57 -7.62
N LEU A 542 18.86 -6.49 -7.36
CA LEU A 542 19.25 -5.15 -7.83
C LEU A 542 20.49 -4.71 -7.03
N ILE A 543 21.55 -4.34 -7.74
CA ILE A 543 22.83 -3.85 -7.20
C ILE A 543 22.81 -2.33 -7.16
#